data_AF-A0A0E0BJE0-F1
#
_entry.id   AF-A0A0E0BJE0-F1
#
_cell.length_a   1.000
_cell.length_b   1.000
_cell.length_c   1.000
_cell.angle_alpha   90.00
_cell.angle_beta   90.00
_cell.angle_gamma   90.00
#
_symmetry.space_group_name_H-M   'P 1'
#
loop_
_entity.id
_entity.type
_entity.pdbx_description
1 polymer ?
#
loop_
_entity_poly.entity_id
_entity_poly.type
_entity_poly.pdbx_seq_one_letter_code
_entity_poly.pdbx_strand_id
1 'polypeptide(L)'
;MSTSDAVVKVEKRPSTIYRMGQEQINGILSWDLPATNYKPVFVDDDPSYSDEKRERYHRLVLRGTGAKNKLLYKMRELQDYVKDHLVLYGYVDIDEKMNYPS
;
A
#
# COMPACT_ATOMS: atom_id res chain seq x y z
N MET A 1 -3.62 50.39 6.85
CA MET A 1 -4.13 49.02 7.11
C MET A 1 -3.13 48.07 6.48
N SER A 2 -2.34 47.37 7.30
CA SER A 2 -1.26 46.48 6.84
C SER A 2 -1.76 45.05 6.97
N THR A 3 -2.09 44.40 5.86
CA THR A 3 -2.43 42.97 5.83
C THR A 3 -1.15 42.19 5.69
N SER A 4 -0.63 41.70 6.82
CA SER A 4 0.48 40.77 6.85
C SER A 4 0.06 39.46 6.21
N ASP A 5 0.62 39.15 5.04
CA ASP A 5 0.56 37.83 4.42
C ASP A 5 1.24 36.83 5.36
N ALA A 6 0.43 36.01 6.02
CA ALA A 6 0.89 34.85 6.74
C ALA A 6 1.32 33.79 5.72
N VAL A 7 2.59 33.83 5.32
CA VAL A 7 3.24 32.72 4.62
C VAL A 7 3.27 31.55 5.60
N VAL A 8 2.30 30.64 5.46
CA VAL A 8 2.32 29.34 6.15
C VAL A 8 3.53 28.59 5.62
N LYS A 9 4.66 28.69 6.33
CA LYS A 9 5.78 27.76 6.20
C LYS A 9 5.23 26.40 6.58
N VAL A 10 4.90 25.59 5.57
CA VAL A 10 4.65 24.17 5.76
C VAL A 10 5.99 23.57 6.15
N GLU A 11 6.29 23.56 7.45
CA GLU A 11 7.45 22.87 7.99
C GLU A 11 7.30 21.39 7.65
N LYS A 12 8.05 20.96 6.64
CA LYS A 12 8.21 19.57 6.25
C LYS A 12 8.89 18.88 7.43
N ARG A 13 8.10 18.32 8.36
CA ARG A 13 8.63 17.60 9.53
C ARG A 13 9.74 16.64 9.04
N PRO A 14 10.95 16.67 9.62
CA PRO A 14 11.97 15.70 9.25
C PRO A 14 11.40 14.31 9.51
N SER A 15 11.55 13.41 8.54
CA SER A 15 11.15 12.04 8.76
C SER A 15 12.11 11.40 9.75
N THR A 16 11.57 10.78 10.78
CA THR A 16 12.38 9.95 11.68
C THR A 16 12.77 8.70 10.91
N ILE A 17 14.07 8.46 10.80
CA ILE A 17 14.60 7.18 10.31
C ILE A 17 14.81 6.29 11.54
N TYR A 18 14.25 5.10 11.53
CA TYR A 18 14.48 4.11 12.57
C TYR A 18 15.01 2.81 11.97
N ARG A 19 15.75 2.03 12.78
CA ARG A 19 16.21 0.70 12.39
C ARG A 19 15.10 -0.31 12.63
N MET A 20 14.77 -1.07 11.60
CA MET A 20 13.74 -2.10 11.69
C MET A 20 14.21 -3.25 12.60
N GLY A 21 13.33 -3.70 13.50
CA GLY A 21 13.61 -4.86 14.35
C GLY A 21 13.60 -6.18 13.57
N GLN A 22 14.33 -7.18 14.05
CA GLN A 22 14.41 -8.49 13.39
C GLN A 22 13.04 -9.16 13.22
N GLU A 23 12.15 -9.01 14.19
CA GLU A 23 10.79 -9.57 14.12
C GLU A 23 9.97 -8.94 12.97
N GLN A 24 10.09 -7.62 12.79
CA GLN A 24 9.42 -6.90 11.70
C GLN A 24 9.97 -7.31 10.34
N ILE A 25 11.31 -7.42 10.23
CA ILE A 25 11.99 -7.92 9.03
C ILE A 25 11.47 -9.31 8.68
N ASN A 26 11.46 -10.22 9.65
CA ASN A 26 10.97 -11.59 9.45
C ASN A 26 9.49 -11.60 9.04
N GLY A 27 8.66 -10.75 9.64
CA GLY A 27 7.26 -10.61 9.29
C GLY A 27 7.07 -10.23 7.82
N ILE A 28 7.79 -9.23 7.33
CA ILE A 28 7.73 -8.78 5.93
C ILE A 28 8.23 -9.87 4.97
N LEU A 29 9.36 -10.50 5.30
CA LEU A 29 9.95 -11.55 4.47
C LEU A 29 9.11 -12.84 4.46
N SER A 30 8.26 -13.05 5.47
CA SER A 30 7.35 -14.20 5.54
C SER A 30 6.11 -14.08 4.66
N TRP A 31 5.83 -12.90 4.09
CA TRP A 31 4.66 -12.71 3.24
C TRP A 31 4.72 -13.57 1.98
N ASP A 32 3.76 -14.48 1.84
CA ASP A 32 3.51 -15.22 0.60
C ASP A 32 2.70 -14.35 -0.37
N LEU A 33 3.42 -13.52 -1.13
CA LEU A 33 2.81 -12.60 -2.09
C LEU A 33 2.73 -13.28 -3.45
N PRO A 34 1.55 -13.31 -4.11
CA PRO A 34 1.48 -13.78 -5.49
C PRO A 34 2.43 -12.97 -6.37
N ALA A 35 2.90 -13.52 -7.48
CA ALA A 35 3.76 -12.79 -8.44
C ALA A 35 2.95 -11.86 -9.36
N THR A 36 1.68 -12.17 -9.59
CA THR A 36 0.80 -11.42 -10.51
C THR A 36 -0.33 -10.71 -9.77
N ASN A 37 -0.97 -9.76 -10.44
CA ASN A 37 -2.13 -9.06 -9.89
C ASN A 37 -3.35 -9.99 -9.73
N TYR A 38 -4.20 -9.69 -8.76
CA TYR A 38 -5.52 -10.31 -8.65
C TYR A 38 -6.38 -9.89 -9.84
N LYS A 39 -7.11 -10.86 -10.40
CA LYS A 39 -8.13 -10.62 -11.42
C LYS A 39 -9.48 -10.38 -10.73
N PRO A 40 -10.33 -9.49 -11.25
CA PRO A 40 -11.69 -9.35 -10.74
C PRO A 40 -12.44 -10.66 -11.00
N VAL A 41 -13.27 -11.06 -10.04
CA VAL A 41 -14.17 -12.21 -10.15
C VAL A 41 -15.58 -11.67 -10.06
N PHE A 42 -16.35 -11.85 -11.14
CA PHE A 42 -17.73 -11.41 -11.22
C PHE A 42 -18.66 -12.61 -11.05
N VAL A 43 -19.74 -12.41 -10.29
CA VAL A 43 -20.87 -13.34 -10.22
C VAL A 43 -21.96 -12.82 -11.16
N ASP A 44 -21.85 -13.20 -12.44
CA ASP A 44 -22.72 -12.68 -13.50
C ASP A 44 -24.06 -13.42 -13.61
N ASP A 45 -24.07 -14.68 -13.19
CA ASP A 45 -25.19 -15.62 -13.34
C ASP A 45 -26.24 -15.53 -12.23
N ASP A 46 -26.13 -14.57 -11.29
CA ASP A 46 -27.13 -14.38 -10.25
C ASP A 46 -28.42 -13.77 -10.85
N PRO A 47 -29.52 -14.53 -10.95
CA PRO A 47 -30.76 -14.05 -11.57
C PRO A 47 -31.48 -13.03 -10.68
N SER A 48 -31.06 -12.84 -9.42
CA SER A 48 -31.64 -11.83 -8.51
C SER A 48 -31.16 -10.41 -8.80
N TYR A 49 -30.17 -10.23 -9.67
CA TYR A 49 -29.62 -8.93 -10.02
C TYR A 49 -30.36 -8.36 -11.23
N SER A 50 -31.00 -7.21 -11.04
CA SER A 50 -31.34 -6.33 -12.16
C SER A 50 -30.08 -5.79 -12.83
N ASP A 51 -30.17 -5.35 -14.07
CA ASP A 51 -29.02 -4.79 -14.81
C ASP A 51 -28.33 -3.65 -14.04
N GLU A 52 -29.10 -2.79 -13.37
CA GLU A 52 -28.57 -1.70 -12.55
C GLU A 52 -27.82 -2.21 -11.30
N LYS A 53 -28.29 -3.32 -10.69
CA LYS A 53 -27.58 -3.96 -9.58
C LYS A 53 -26.30 -4.63 -10.07
N ARG A 54 -26.33 -5.30 -11.23
CA ARG A 54 -25.17 -5.92 -11.86
C ARG A 54 -24.08 -4.89 -12.17
N GLU A 55 -24.44 -3.76 -12.77
CA GLU A 55 -23.50 -2.67 -13.07
C GLU A 55 -22.88 -2.05 -11.80
N ARG A 56 -23.67 -1.85 -10.74
CA ARG A 56 -23.14 -1.39 -9.44
C ARG A 56 -22.19 -2.41 -8.82
N TYR A 57 -22.55 -3.70 -8.86
CA TYR A 57 -21.72 -4.78 -8.36
C TYR A 57 -20.39 -4.87 -9.11
N HIS A 58 -20.40 -4.80 -10.45
CA HIS A 58 -19.19 -4.78 -11.28
C HIS A 58 -18.25 -3.65 -10.90
N ARG A 59 -18.78 -2.42 -10.74
CA ARG A 59 -17.98 -1.27 -10.32
C ARG A 59 -17.35 -1.47 -8.94
N LEU A 60 -18.07 -2.09 -8.00
CA LEU A 60 -17.53 -2.42 -6.68
C LEU A 60 -16.42 -3.47 -6.76
N VAL A 61 -16.61 -4.55 -7.52
CA VAL A 61 -15.60 -5.59 -7.74
C VAL A 61 -14.33 -4.99 -8.34
N LEU A 62 -14.46 -4.15 -9.37
CA LEU A 62 -13.33 -3.48 -10.00
C LEU A 62 -12.58 -2.56 -9.03
N ARG A 63 -13.30 -1.76 -8.24
CA ARG A 63 -12.69 -0.88 -7.23
C ARG A 63 -11.97 -1.68 -6.13
N GLY A 64 -12.62 -2.72 -5.60
CA GLY A 64 -12.04 -3.59 -4.58
C GLY A 64 -10.79 -4.31 -5.09
N THR A 65 -10.84 -4.86 -6.29
CA THR A 65 -9.69 -5.51 -6.94
C THR A 65 -8.56 -4.51 -7.17
N GLY A 66 -8.88 -3.30 -7.62
CA GLY A 66 -7.91 -2.22 -7.78
C GLY A 66 -7.22 -1.84 -6.47
N ALA A 67 -7.97 -1.69 -5.37
CA ALA A 67 -7.43 -1.41 -4.05
C ALA A 67 -6.53 -2.55 -3.55
N LYS A 68 -6.97 -3.80 -3.70
CA LYS A 68 -6.19 -4.99 -3.33
C LYS A 68 -4.87 -5.07 -4.10
N ASN A 69 -4.88 -4.77 -5.39
CA ASN A 69 -3.67 -4.75 -6.22
C ASN A 69 -2.71 -3.61 -5.86
N LYS A 70 -3.23 -2.44 -5.47
CA LYS A 70 -2.39 -1.34 -4.96
C LYS A 70 -1.67 -1.73 -3.66
N LEU A 71 -2.38 -2.38 -2.74
CA LEU A 71 -1.80 -2.91 -1.52
C LEU A 71 -0.73 -3.98 -1.82
N LEU A 72 -1.05 -4.95 -2.67
CA LEU A 72 -0.12 -6.00 -3.09
C LEU A 72 1.17 -5.43 -3.68
N TYR A 73 1.05 -4.41 -4.54
CA TYR A 73 2.21 -3.74 -5.10
C TYR A 73 3.10 -3.14 -4.02
N LYS A 74 2.52 -2.44 -3.03
CA LYS A 74 3.27 -1.88 -1.90
C LYS A 74 3.93 -2.93 -1.02
N MET A 75 3.26 -4.06 -0.79
CA MET A 75 3.84 -5.17 -0.04
C MET A 75 5.04 -5.78 -0.77
N ARG A 76 4.98 -5.92 -2.10
CA ARG A 76 6.13 -6.40 -2.91
C ARG A 76 7.29 -5.41 -2.89
N GLU A 77 7.02 -4.12 -3.13
CA GLU A 77 8.06 -3.08 -3.07
C GLU A 77 8.80 -3.09 -1.72
N LEU A 78 8.06 -3.25 -0.62
CA LEU A 78 8.66 -3.35 0.71
C LEU A 78 9.47 -4.62 0.89
N GLN A 79 8.95 -5.76 0.46
CA GLN A 79 9.67 -7.03 0.59
C GLN A 79 10.98 -7.00 -0.20
N ASP A 80 10.98 -6.43 -1.40
CA ASP A 80 12.18 -6.25 -2.21
C ASP A 80 13.15 -5.25 -1.57
N TYR A 81 12.64 -4.11 -1.07
CA TYR A 81 13.44 -3.13 -0.34
C TYR A 81 14.19 -3.75 0.86
N VAL A 82 13.48 -4.55 1.68
CA VAL A 82 14.06 -5.25 2.83
C VAL A 82 15.14 -6.24 2.39
N LYS A 83 14.88 -7.05 1.35
CA LYS A 83 15.87 -7.99 0.82
C LYS A 83 17.13 -7.26 0.36
N ASP A 84 16.97 -6.20 -0.43
CA ASP A 84 18.08 -5.45 -0.99
C ASP A 84 18.92 -4.78 0.10
N HIS A 85 18.28 -4.17 1.10
CA HIS A 85 19.00 -3.51 2.20
C HIS A 85 19.74 -4.49 3.09
N LEU A 86 19.15 -5.67 3.36
CA LEU A 86 19.86 -6.73 4.09
C LEU A 86 21.09 -7.23 3.33
N VAL A 87 20.99 -7.39 2.00
CA VAL A 87 22.11 -7.81 1.17
C VAL A 87 23.22 -6.75 1.14
N LEU A 88 22.86 -5.47 1.02
CA LEU A 88 23.81 -4.38 0.87
C LEU A 88 24.46 -3.94 2.19
N TYR A 89 23.70 -3.92 3.28
CA TYR A 89 24.09 -3.26 4.53
C TYR A 89 24.03 -4.19 5.75
N GLY A 90 23.37 -5.34 5.66
CA GLY A 90 23.15 -6.24 6.79
C GLY A 90 22.10 -5.74 7.79
N TYR A 91 21.41 -4.64 7.50
CA TYR A 91 20.32 -4.08 8.30
C TYR A 91 19.35 -3.32 7.40
N VAL A 92 18.18 -2.97 7.95
CA VAL A 92 17.18 -2.15 7.27
C VAL A 92 16.87 -0.93 8.12
N ASP A 93 17.09 0.25 7.56
CA ASP A 93 16.65 1.52 8.13
C ASP A 93 15.43 1.99 7.33
N ILE A 94 14.46 2.61 7.99
CA ILE A 94 13.17 2.92 7.39
C ILE A 94 12.68 4.30 7.84
N ASP A 95 12.03 5.00 6.91
CA ASP A 95 11.45 6.31 7.13
C ASP A 95 9.97 6.16 7.54
N GLU A 96 9.55 6.80 8.63
CA GLU A 96 8.14 6.81 9.10
C GLU A 96 7.11 7.25 8.05
N LYS A 97 7.51 8.00 7.02
CA LYS A 97 6.65 8.45 5.92
C LYS A 97 6.48 7.42 4.82
N MET A 98 7.28 6.35 4.83
CA MET A 98 6.97 5.20 4.00
C MET A 98 5.72 4.56 4.62
N ASN A 99 4.54 4.91 4.09
CA ASN A 99 3.25 4.40 4.57
C ASN A 99 3.19 2.88 4.40
N TYR A 100 3.50 2.15 5.45
CA TYR A 100 3.37 0.71 5.50
C TYR A 100 2.01 0.30 6.06
N PRO A 101 1.40 -0.75 5.51
CA PRO A 101 0.28 -1.40 6.18
C PRO A 101 0.80 -2.02 7.48
N SER A 102 0.37 -1.49 8.62
CA SER A 102 0.55 -2.10 9.95
C SER A 102 -0.36 -3.30 10.14
#